data_AF-A0A2V9XLL6-F1
#
_entry.id   AF-A0A2V9XLL6-F1
#
_cell.length_a   1.000
_cell.length_b   1.000
_cell.length_c   1.000
_cell.angle_alpha   90.00
_cell.angle_beta   90.00
_cell.angle_gamma   90.00
#
_symmetry.space_group_name_H-M   'P 1'
#
loop_
_entity.id
_entity.type
_entity.pdbx_description
1 polymer ?
#
loop_
_entity_poly.entity_id
_entity_poly.type
_entity_poly.pdbx_seq_one_letter_code
_entity_poly.pdbx_strand_id
1 'polypeptide(L)'
;MQNTTPTWAESHKDWNLLNPTSTTPKLDGFVAEAAHYAQKPPPTDGIVFDRAGIRAMGCYDGNDLNYYYFMVSKFATSDRWFSPVMTRTEPNRLYLLAGTSAGHAYPLEDNGLTSPDSNLHPTIFQSLDKAGISWRIYETDPGTSYIYKFQPYADQHTANIVPASRFATEAQNGTLPTVALIESSGLSRLDEHPRNNYRPAPITLPV
;
A
#
# COMPACT_ATOMS: atom_id res chain seq x y z
N MET A 1 0.34 10.22 7.76
CA MET A 1 -0.93 10.43 8.48
C MET A 1 -1.44 9.11 9.05
N GLN A 2 -1.23 8.77 10.32
CA GLN A 2 -1.72 7.50 10.90
C GLN A 2 -3.24 7.52 11.18
N ASN A 3 -3.98 8.52 10.69
CA ASN A 3 -5.35 8.72 11.18
C ASN A 3 -6.27 9.58 10.31
N THR A 4 -5.93 9.80 9.04
CA THR A 4 -6.95 9.93 8.01
C THR A 4 -7.19 8.50 7.56
N THR A 5 -8.40 7.98 7.72
CA THR A 5 -8.63 6.61 7.26
C THR A 5 -8.59 6.62 5.72
N PRO A 6 -7.77 5.79 5.07
CA PRO A 6 -7.64 5.80 3.62
C PRO A 6 -8.80 5.05 2.96
N THR A 7 -9.99 4.99 3.57
CA THR A 7 -11.09 4.25 2.97
C THR A 7 -11.66 4.99 1.78
N TRP A 8 -12.48 4.27 1.02
CA TRP A 8 -13.15 4.80 -0.14
C TRP A 8 -13.85 6.12 0.17
N ALA A 9 -14.66 6.19 1.23
CA ALA A 9 -15.48 7.38 1.51
C ALA A 9 -14.63 8.63 1.78
N GLU A 10 -13.58 8.51 2.59
CA GLU A 10 -12.70 9.61 2.96
C GLU A 10 -11.82 10.04 1.79
N SER A 11 -11.24 9.10 1.05
CA SER A 11 -10.41 9.41 -0.12
C SER A 11 -11.22 10.18 -1.19
N HIS A 12 -12.50 9.85 -1.35
CA HIS A 12 -13.38 10.56 -2.28
C HIS A 12 -13.82 11.93 -1.76
N LYS A 13 -13.88 12.14 -0.46
CA LYS A 13 -14.09 13.48 0.11
C LYS A 13 -12.84 14.34 0.01
N ASP A 14 -11.64 13.78 0.19
CA ASP A 14 -10.37 14.47 -0.08
C ASP A 14 -10.34 15.00 -1.52
N TRP A 15 -10.83 14.20 -2.47
CA TRP A 15 -10.96 14.56 -3.89
C TRP A 15 -11.92 15.74 -4.13
N ASN A 16 -13.12 15.70 -3.53
CA ASN A 16 -14.11 16.75 -3.62
C ASN A 16 -15.08 16.69 -2.43
N LEU A 17 -14.94 17.64 -1.50
CA LEU A 17 -15.60 17.59 -0.20
C LEU A 17 -17.13 17.57 -0.30
N LEU A 18 -17.69 18.39 -1.20
CA LEU A 18 -19.14 18.57 -1.34
C LEU A 18 -19.75 17.65 -2.41
N ASN A 19 -18.93 17.06 -3.28
CA ASN A 19 -19.37 16.11 -4.29
C ASN A 19 -18.36 14.97 -4.48
N PRO A 20 -18.28 14.01 -3.54
CA PRO A 20 -17.23 12.98 -3.51
C PRO A 20 -17.21 12.04 -4.72
N THR A 21 -18.30 11.95 -5.49
CA THR A 21 -18.38 11.12 -6.71
C THR A 21 -18.06 11.89 -7.99
N SER A 22 -17.72 13.18 -7.88
CA SER A 22 -17.37 14.00 -9.04
C SER A 22 -16.11 13.48 -9.72
N THR A 23 -16.10 13.46 -11.04
CA THR A 23 -14.87 13.23 -11.83
C THR A 23 -13.95 14.46 -11.85
N THR A 24 -14.39 15.60 -11.31
CA THR A 24 -13.60 16.83 -11.24
C THR A 24 -13.05 17.00 -9.82
N PRO A 25 -11.72 16.98 -9.65
CA PRO A 25 -11.12 17.20 -8.34
C PRO A 25 -11.25 18.67 -7.94
N LYS A 26 -11.68 18.91 -6.70
CA LYS A 26 -11.51 20.21 -6.05
C LYS A 26 -10.32 20.21 -5.08
N LEU A 27 -9.93 19.02 -4.60
CA LEU A 27 -8.85 18.82 -3.65
C LEU A 27 -9.02 19.66 -2.36
N ASP A 28 -10.28 19.85 -1.96
CA ASP A 28 -10.68 20.73 -0.85
C ASP A 28 -11.08 19.97 0.43
N GLY A 29 -10.96 18.63 0.43
CA GLY A 29 -11.39 17.79 1.55
C GLY A 29 -10.30 17.44 2.58
N PHE A 30 -9.02 17.50 2.22
CA PHE A 30 -7.92 16.98 3.04
C PHE A 30 -7.92 17.47 4.50
N VAL A 31 -8.07 18.79 4.70
CA VAL A 31 -8.10 19.38 6.06
C VAL A 31 -9.40 19.04 6.78
N ALA A 32 -10.53 18.99 6.06
CA ALA A 32 -11.83 18.68 6.64
C ALA A 32 -11.88 17.23 7.16
N GLU A 33 -11.39 16.28 6.37
CA GLU A 33 -11.31 14.88 6.78
C GLU A 33 -10.30 14.68 7.92
N ALA A 34 -9.11 15.28 7.83
CA ALA A 34 -8.15 15.25 8.94
C ALA A 34 -8.74 15.82 10.24
N ALA A 35 -9.46 16.95 10.17
CA ALA A 35 -10.12 17.56 11.32
C ALA A 35 -11.26 16.70 11.89
N HIS A 36 -12.04 16.03 11.01
CA HIS A 36 -13.09 15.10 11.43
C HIS A 36 -12.52 13.96 12.28
N TYR A 37 -11.40 13.38 11.87
CA TYR A 37 -10.75 12.31 12.63
C TYR A 37 -9.99 12.83 13.85
N ALA A 38 -9.37 14.01 13.78
CA ALA A 38 -8.67 14.65 14.92
C ALA A 38 -9.53 14.79 16.19
N GLN A 39 -10.85 14.87 16.04
CA GLN A 39 -11.81 15.05 17.12
C GLN A 39 -12.28 13.73 17.75
N LYS A 40 -12.03 12.57 17.12
CA LYS A 40 -12.47 11.27 17.63
C LYS A 40 -11.70 10.86 18.91
N PRO A 41 -12.31 10.05 19.79
CA PRO A 41 -11.57 9.43 20.89
C PRO A 41 -10.47 8.54 20.31
N PRO A 42 -9.26 8.50 20.92
CA PRO A 42 -8.17 7.67 20.43
C PRO A 42 -8.62 6.21 20.25
N PRO A 43 -8.18 5.50 19.21
CA PRO A 43 -8.49 4.10 19.07
C PRO A 43 -7.84 3.31 20.22
N THR A 44 -8.40 2.14 20.52
CA THR A 44 -7.97 1.27 21.62
C THR A 44 -6.58 0.65 21.41
N ASP A 45 -5.99 0.81 20.24
CA ASP A 45 -4.67 0.33 19.84
C ASP A 45 -3.50 1.26 20.24
N GLY A 46 -3.79 2.37 20.94
CA GLY A 46 -2.77 3.32 21.42
C GLY A 46 -2.26 4.31 20.36
N ILE A 47 -2.92 4.39 19.19
CA ILE A 47 -2.61 5.37 18.15
C ILE A 47 -3.21 6.74 18.50
N VAL A 48 -2.47 7.83 18.27
CA VAL A 48 -2.95 9.20 18.57
C VAL A 48 -3.33 9.93 17.27
N PHE A 49 -4.56 10.44 17.23
CA PHE A 49 -5.05 11.31 16.16
C PHE A 49 -4.20 12.58 16.02
N ASP A 50 -4.12 13.15 14.82
CA ASP A 50 -3.42 14.42 14.57
C ASP A 50 -4.21 15.61 15.12
N ARG A 51 -4.26 15.75 16.44
CA ARG A 51 -5.08 16.79 17.09
C ARG A 51 -4.65 18.20 16.71
N ALA A 52 -3.38 18.40 16.35
CA ALA A 52 -2.84 19.68 15.95
C ALA A 52 -2.96 19.96 14.44
N GLY A 53 -3.40 18.98 13.63
CA GLY A 53 -3.56 19.12 12.18
C GLY A 53 -2.27 19.31 11.39
N ILE A 54 -1.10 19.02 11.99
CA ILE A 54 0.21 19.33 11.41
C ILE A 54 0.56 18.40 10.24
N ARG A 55 0.05 17.16 10.25
CA ARG A 55 0.45 16.09 9.32
C ARG A 55 -0.37 16.07 8.04
N ALA A 56 -1.59 16.61 8.04
CA ALA A 56 -2.50 16.56 6.89
C ALA A 56 -1.96 17.34 5.68
N MET A 57 -1.35 18.50 5.94
CA MET A 57 -0.76 19.38 4.93
C MET A 57 0.78 19.45 5.05
N GLY A 58 1.39 18.49 5.75
CA GLY A 58 2.84 18.44 5.91
C GLY A 58 3.52 17.72 4.76
N CYS A 59 4.77 18.11 4.46
CA CYS A 59 5.60 17.44 3.45
C CYS A 59 6.96 17.04 4.04
N TYR A 60 7.58 16.02 3.45
CA TYR A 60 8.95 15.63 3.76
C TYR A 60 9.93 16.19 2.72
N ASP A 61 11.07 16.67 3.20
CA ASP A 61 12.16 17.14 2.35
C ASP A 61 13.36 16.16 2.34
N GLY A 62 14.46 16.57 1.69
CA GLY A 62 15.68 15.77 1.62
C GLY A 62 16.40 15.56 2.96
N ASN A 63 16.09 16.36 3.98
CA ASN A 63 16.60 16.16 5.34
C ASN A 63 15.82 15.05 6.06
N ASP A 64 14.54 14.87 5.72
CA ASP A 64 13.68 13.83 6.30
C ASP A 64 13.87 12.47 5.61
N LEU A 65 13.90 12.47 4.26
CA LEU A 65 13.89 11.25 3.43
C LEU A 65 15.14 11.15 2.55
N ASN A 66 16.31 11.30 3.16
CA ASN A 66 17.61 11.35 2.48
C ASN A 66 17.85 10.20 1.47
N TYR A 67 17.49 8.96 1.83
CA TYR A 67 17.65 7.79 0.97
C TYR A 67 16.76 7.88 -0.28
N TYR A 68 15.50 8.30 -0.13
CA TYR A 68 14.58 8.45 -1.27
C TYR A 68 15.02 9.55 -2.23
N TYR A 69 15.46 10.70 -1.69
CA TYR A 69 16.00 11.79 -2.50
C TYR A 69 17.27 11.35 -3.25
N PHE A 70 18.14 10.57 -2.60
CA PHE A 70 19.29 9.96 -3.27
C PHE A 70 18.84 9.07 -4.44
N MET A 71 17.90 8.14 -4.22
CA MET A 71 17.42 7.23 -5.27
C MET A 71 16.82 8.00 -6.46
N VAL A 72 15.95 8.97 -6.21
CA VAL A 72 15.33 9.79 -7.26
C VAL A 72 16.36 10.63 -8.03
N SER A 73 17.46 11.05 -7.38
CA SER A 73 18.54 11.78 -8.07
C SER A 73 19.43 10.92 -8.96
N LYS A 74 19.37 9.59 -8.83
CA LYS A 74 20.25 8.63 -9.52
C LYS A 74 19.54 7.72 -10.50
N PHE A 75 18.23 7.55 -10.37
CA PHE A 75 17.43 6.63 -11.16
C PHE A 75 16.19 7.31 -11.74
N ALA A 76 15.53 6.65 -12.69
CA ALA A 76 14.28 7.15 -13.25
C ALA A 76 13.17 7.16 -12.19
N THR A 77 12.35 8.19 -12.22
CA THR A 77 11.16 8.34 -11.37
C THR A 77 9.96 8.76 -12.21
N SER A 78 8.76 8.68 -11.64
CA SER A 78 7.52 9.19 -12.24
C SER A 78 6.79 10.08 -11.25
N ASP A 79 6.48 11.31 -11.67
CA ASP A 79 5.61 12.26 -10.96
C ASP A 79 4.11 12.03 -11.27
N ARG A 80 3.80 11.03 -12.10
CA ARG A 80 2.44 10.67 -12.55
C ARG A 80 2.15 9.19 -12.31
N TRP A 81 2.52 8.70 -11.13
CA TRP A 81 2.15 7.37 -10.65
C TRP A 81 1.05 7.48 -9.61
N PHE A 82 -0.10 6.85 -9.87
CA PHE A 82 -1.27 6.92 -9.01
C PHE A 82 -1.66 5.52 -8.51
N SER A 83 -2.25 5.45 -7.32
CA SER A 83 -2.93 4.24 -6.87
C SER A 83 -4.07 3.88 -7.84
N PRO A 84 -4.22 2.60 -8.23
CA PRO A 84 -5.29 2.17 -9.13
C PRO A 84 -6.70 2.49 -8.64
N VAL A 85 -6.90 2.58 -7.32
CA VAL A 85 -8.19 2.94 -6.71
C VAL A 85 -7.99 3.81 -5.46
N MET A 86 -8.85 4.82 -5.30
CA MET A 86 -8.89 5.69 -4.12
C MET A 86 -9.52 4.97 -2.91
N THR A 87 -8.75 4.06 -2.31
CA THR A 87 -9.09 3.34 -1.08
C THR A 87 -7.83 2.77 -0.42
N ARG A 88 -8.02 1.95 0.60
CA ARG A 88 -6.98 1.44 1.49
C ARG A 88 -6.10 0.36 0.86
N THR A 89 -5.15 -0.15 1.65
CA THR A 89 -4.08 -1.05 1.23
C THR A 89 -4.55 -2.26 0.43
N GLU A 90 -5.53 -3.02 0.94
CA GLU A 90 -5.86 -4.33 0.37
C GLU A 90 -6.38 -4.26 -1.08
N PRO A 91 -7.41 -3.47 -1.44
CA PRO A 91 -7.83 -3.36 -2.84
C PRO A 91 -6.71 -2.92 -3.80
N ASN A 92 -5.84 -1.99 -3.38
CA ASN A 92 -4.70 -1.58 -4.21
C ASN A 92 -3.66 -2.68 -4.39
N ARG A 93 -3.50 -3.57 -3.39
CA ARG A 93 -2.64 -4.77 -3.50
C ARG A 93 -3.24 -5.82 -4.40
N LEU A 94 -4.57 -5.97 -4.44
CA LEU A 94 -5.23 -6.80 -5.45
C LEU A 94 -4.94 -6.29 -6.87
N TYR A 95 -5.00 -4.96 -7.10
CA TYR A 95 -4.58 -4.39 -8.39
C TYR A 95 -3.12 -4.64 -8.72
N LEU A 96 -2.20 -4.55 -7.75
CA LEU A 96 -0.80 -4.87 -7.96
C LEU A 96 -0.61 -6.32 -8.44
N LEU A 97 -1.37 -7.26 -7.87
CA LEU A 97 -1.21 -8.68 -8.17
C LEU A 97 -2.03 -9.17 -9.37
N ALA A 98 -3.23 -8.64 -9.61
CA ALA A 98 -4.18 -9.15 -10.59
C ALA A 98 -4.71 -8.10 -11.57
N GLY A 99 -4.26 -6.84 -11.47
CA GLY A 99 -4.74 -5.74 -12.32
C GLY A 99 -6.18 -5.30 -12.03
N THR A 100 -6.80 -5.83 -10.97
CA THR A 100 -8.18 -5.52 -10.56
C THR A 100 -8.35 -5.78 -9.07
N SER A 101 -9.30 -5.08 -8.43
CA SER A 101 -9.77 -5.41 -7.08
C SER A 101 -11.00 -6.33 -7.08
N ALA A 102 -11.36 -6.91 -8.23
CA ALA A 102 -12.59 -7.69 -8.42
C ALA A 102 -13.88 -6.91 -8.05
N GLY A 103 -13.83 -5.58 -8.17
CA GLY A 103 -14.93 -4.69 -7.79
C GLY A 103 -14.98 -4.30 -6.31
N HIS A 104 -14.02 -4.76 -5.50
CA HIS A 104 -13.98 -4.44 -4.07
C HIS A 104 -13.35 -3.07 -3.81
N ALA A 105 -14.03 -2.26 -2.99
CA ALA A 105 -13.52 -1.00 -2.45
C ALA A 105 -13.08 -1.11 -0.98
N TYR A 106 -13.35 -2.25 -0.34
CA TYR A 106 -13.00 -2.56 1.04
C TYR A 106 -12.22 -3.88 1.10
N PRO A 107 -11.48 -4.16 2.19
CA PRO A 107 -10.84 -5.46 2.38
C PRO A 107 -11.85 -6.59 2.23
N LEU A 108 -11.38 -7.69 1.67
CA LEU A 108 -12.12 -8.93 1.56
C LEU A 108 -12.34 -9.51 2.96
N GLU A 109 -13.45 -10.21 3.13
CA GLU A 109 -13.66 -11.07 4.30
C GLU A 109 -12.64 -12.22 4.31
N ASP A 110 -12.53 -12.92 5.44
CA ASP A 110 -11.37 -13.76 5.80
C ASP A 110 -10.92 -14.77 4.73
N ASN A 111 -11.83 -15.24 3.87
CA ASN A 111 -11.52 -16.23 2.84
C ASN A 111 -10.91 -15.64 1.55
N GLY A 112 -10.78 -14.33 1.44
CA GLY A 112 -10.27 -13.66 0.23
C GLY A 112 -11.15 -13.91 -1.00
N LEU A 113 -10.55 -13.79 -2.19
CA LEU A 113 -11.17 -14.25 -3.44
C LEU A 113 -11.04 -15.77 -3.50
N THR A 114 -12.16 -16.45 -3.46
CA THR A 114 -12.25 -17.91 -3.61
C THR A 114 -12.72 -18.29 -5.00
N SER A 115 -12.55 -19.54 -5.39
CA SER A 115 -13.10 -20.04 -6.66
C SER A 115 -14.64 -19.99 -6.62
N PRO A 116 -15.32 -19.46 -7.66
CA PRO A 116 -14.77 -19.18 -9.00
C PRO A 116 -14.18 -17.77 -9.20
N ASP A 117 -14.38 -16.83 -8.27
CA ASP A 117 -14.00 -15.43 -8.43
C ASP A 117 -12.50 -15.23 -8.60
N SER A 118 -11.68 -16.01 -7.89
CA SER A 118 -10.21 -16.00 -8.07
C SER A 118 -9.76 -16.43 -9.47
N ASN A 119 -10.54 -17.27 -10.16
CA ASN A 119 -10.24 -17.70 -11.54
C ASN A 119 -10.62 -16.63 -12.58
N LEU A 120 -11.57 -15.75 -12.27
CA LEU A 120 -11.94 -14.62 -13.12
C LEU A 120 -10.91 -13.48 -13.07
N HIS A 121 -10.07 -13.48 -12.03
CA HIS A 121 -9.10 -12.43 -11.75
C HIS A 121 -7.70 -13.03 -11.51
N PRO A 122 -7.09 -13.65 -12.55
CA PRO A 122 -5.82 -14.33 -12.41
C PRO A 122 -4.71 -13.34 -12.02
N THR A 123 -3.87 -13.77 -11.09
CA THR A 123 -2.70 -12.99 -10.69
C THR A 123 -1.60 -13.02 -11.77
N ILE A 124 -0.65 -12.09 -11.66
CA ILE A 124 0.60 -12.12 -12.41
C ILE A 124 1.34 -13.44 -12.18
N PHE A 125 1.29 -14.02 -10.98
CA PHE A 125 1.94 -15.28 -10.65
C PHE A 125 1.33 -16.47 -11.40
N GLN A 126 -0.01 -16.52 -11.52
CA GLN A 126 -0.65 -17.53 -12.38
C GLN A 126 -0.21 -17.40 -13.84
N SER A 127 0.00 -16.17 -14.32
CA SER A 127 0.53 -15.93 -15.66
C SER A 127 1.99 -16.37 -15.80
N LEU A 128 2.81 -16.16 -14.77
CA LEU A 128 4.21 -16.60 -14.72
C LEU A 128 4.32 -18.13 -14.69
N ASP A 129 3.49 -18.82 -13.90
CA ASP A 129 3.45 -20.29 -13.90
C ASP A 129 3.07 -20.85 -15.27
N LYS A 130 2.05 -20.28 -15.91
CA LYS A 130 1.63 -20.66 -17.27
C LYS A 130 2.76 -20.47 -18.29
N ALA A 131 3.61 -19.47 -18.08
CA ALA A 131 4.76 -19.18 -18.93
C ALA A 131 6.02 -19.96 -18.53
N GLY A 132 6.01 -20.74 -17.44
CA GLY A 132 7.20 -21.41 -16.91
C GLY A 132 8.27 -20.45 -16.37
N ILE A 133 7.89 -19.24 -15.96
CA ILE A 133 8.80 -18.22 -15.45
C ILE A 133 8.88 -18.33 -13.93
N SER A 134 10.10 -18.52 -13.40
CA SER A 134 10.33 -18.64 -11.97
C SER A 134 9.98 -17.33 -11.24
N TRP A 135 9.27 -17.46 -10.12
CA TRP A 135 8.92 -16.34 -9.25
C TRP A 135 9.03 -16.70 -7.78
N ARG A 136 9.19 -15.68 -6.93
CA ARG A 136 9.18 -15.82 -5.47
C ARG A 136 8.66 -14.56 -4.80
N ILE A 137 7.91 -14.73 -3.72
CA ILE A 137 7.54 -13.67 -2.79
C ILE A 137 8.42 -13.80 -1.53
N TYR A 138 9.04 -12.69 -1.16
CA TYR A 138 9.90 -12.55 0.01
C TYR A 138 9.16 -11.71 1.05
N GLU A 139 8.53 -12.36 2.03
CA GLU A 139 7.74 -11.69 3.05
C GLU A 139 8.55 -11.41 4.33
N THR A 140 8.42 -10.20 4.89
CA THR A 140 9.06 -9.85 6.16
C THR A 140 8.37 -10.48 7.35
N ASP A 141 7.05 -10.63 7.26
CA ASP A 141 6.18 -11.13 8.31
C ASP A 141 5.42 -12.36 7.78
N PRO A 142 5.67 -13.57 8.33
CA PRO A 142 5.09 -14.80 7.80
C PRO A 142 3.56 -14.78 7.73
N GLY A 143 3.00 -15.23 6.61
CA GLY A 143 1.55 -15.38 6.45
C GLY A 143 0.80 -14.07 6.19
N THR A 144 1.51 -12.99 5.87
CA THR A 144 0.90 -11.66 5.65
C THR A 144 0.82 -11.25 4.19
N SER A 145 1.44 -12.03 3.29
CA SER A 145 1.46 -11.73 1.86
C SER A 145 0.05 -11.60 1.26
N TYR A 146 -0.19 -10.58 0.44
CA TYR A 146 -1.48 -10.38 -0.22
C TYR A 146 -1.82 -11.47 -1.25
N ILE A 147 -0.87 -12.32 -1.63
CA ILE A 147 -1.19 -13.51 -2.44
C ILE A 147 -2.18 -14.44 -1.74
N TYR A 148 -2.18 -14.49 -0.39
CA TYR A 148 -3.11 -15.32 0.39
C TYR A 148 -4.58 -14.95 0.19
N LYS A 149 -4.87 -13.80 -0.44
CA LYS A 149 -6.21 -13.40 -0.87
C LYS A 149 -6.68 -14.08 -2.15
N PHE A 150 -5.85 -14.89 -2.81
CA PHE A 150 -6.19 -15.59 -4.05
C PHE A 150 -6.16 -17.11 -3.83
N GLN A 151 -7.29 -17.65 -3.35
CA GLN A 151 -7.42 -19.08 -3.03
C GLN A 151 -8.18 -19.86 -4.11
N PRO A 152 -7.82 -21.14 -4.36
CA PRO A 152 -6.83 -21.98 -3.65
C PRO A 152 -5.39 -21.82 -4.16
N TYR A 153 -5.13 -20.84 -5.05
CA TYR A 153 -3.85 -20.73 -5.74
C TYR A 153 -2.67 -20.50 -4.80
N ALA A 154 -2.82 -19.63 -3.79
CA ALA A 154 -1.77 -19.37 -2.81
C ALA A 154 -1.38 -20.62 -2.01
N ASP A 155 -2.35 -21.41 -1.56
CA ASP A 155 -2.10 -22.65 -0.81
C ASP A 155 -1.33 -23.68 -1.63
N GLN A 156 -1.52 -23.68 -2.95
CA GLN A 156 -0.79 -24.55 -3.89
C GLN A 156 0.65 -24.10 -4.15
N HIS A 157 1.02 -22.87 -3.78
CA HIS A 157 2.32 -22.24 -4.08
C HIS A 157 3.06 -21.74 -2.84
N THR A 158 2.78 -22.31 -1.67
CA THR A 158 3.46 -21.94 -0.40
C THR A 158 4.99 -22.05 -0.47
N ALA A 159 5.54 -22.96 -1.30
CA ALA A 159 6.98 -23.07 -1.53
C ALA A 159 7.63 -21.84 -2.21
N ASN A 160 6.83 -21.02 -2.90
CA ASN A 160 7.27 -19.78 -3.54
C ASN A 160 7.15 -18.55 -2.61
N ILE A 161 6.67 -18.74 -1.38
CA ILE A 161 6.56 -17.69 -0.36
C ILE A 161 7.62 -17.99 0.69
N VAL A 162 8.60 -17.10 0.82
CA VAL A 162 9.77 -17.33 1.67
C VAL A 162 10.07 -16.12 2.55
N PRO A 163 10.83 -16.30 3.66
CA PRO A 163 11.27 -15.17 4.47
C PRO A 163 12.14 -14.18 3.68
N ALA A 164 11.92 -12.89 3.90
CA ALA A 164 12.69 -11.81 3.26
C ALA A 164 14.21 -11.88 3.54
N SER A 165 14.61 -12.52 4.64
CA SER A 165 16.02 -12.78 4.97
C SER A 165 16.76 -13.61 3.92
N ARG A 166 16.06 -14.38 3.07
CA ARG A 166 16.67 -15.13 1.96
C ARG A 166 17.06 -14.27 0.77
N PHE A 167 16.43 -13.10 0.59
CA PHE A 167 16.62 -12.29 -0.62
C PHE A 167 18.08 -11.92 -0.85
N ALA A 168 18.76 -11.40 0.18
CA ALA A 168 20.16 -10.98 0.07
C ALA A 168 21.09 -12.15 -0.25
N THR A 169 20.90 -13.30 0.39
CA THR A 169 21.71 -14.50 0.14
C THR A 169 21.51 -15.04 -1.27
N GLU A 170 20.27 -15.08 -1.76
CA GLU A 170 19.97 -15.55 -3.12
C GLU A 170 20.47 -14.56 -4.19
N ALA A 171 20.42 -13.25 -3.91
CA ALA A 171 21.03 -12.23 -4.75
C ALA A 171 22.55 -12.42 -4.85
N GLN A 172 23.22 -12.63 -3.71
CA GLN A 172 24.67 -12.87 -3.65
C GLN A 172 25.09 -14.15 -4.40
N ASN A 173 24.29 -15.20 -4.30
CA ASN A 173 24.57 -16.48 -4.95
C ASN A 173 24.13 -16.53 -6.42
N GLY A 174 23.48 -15.49 -6.94
CA GLY A 174 22.95 -15.48 -8.31
C GLY A 174 21.79 -16.46 -8.53
N THR A 175 21.03 -16.76 -7.47
CA THR A 175 19.93 -17.75 -7.48
C THR A 175 18.55 -17.13 -7.29
N LEU A 176 18.41 -15.82 -7.52
CA LEU A 176 17.10 -15.16 -7.52
C LEU A 176 16.19 -15.74 -8.63
N PRO A 177 14.87 -15.78 -8.40
CA PRO A 177 13.93 -16.07 -9.47
C PRO A 177 13.95 -14.96 -10.54
N THR A 178 13.33 -15.24 -11.68
CA THR A 178 13.16 -14.23 -12.74
C THR A 178 12.29 -13.06 -12.26
N VAL A 179 11.28 -13.34 -11.43
CA VAL A 179 10.43 -12.33 -10.81
C VAL A 179 10.49 -12.45 -9.28
N ALA A 180 10.92 -11.38 -8.61
CA ALA A 180 10.96 -11.31 -7.15
C ALA A 180 10.04 -10.18 -6.66
N LEU A 181 9.14 -10.50 -5.73
CA LEU A 181 8.35 -9.51 -4.99
C LEU A 181 8.83 -9.51 -3.54
N ILE A 182 9.29 -8.36 -3.03
CA ILE A 182 9.58 -8.18 -1.61
C ILE A 182 8.36 -7.49 -1.00
N GLU A 183 7.76 -8.12 0.01
CA GLU A 183 6.58 -7.61 0.67
C GLU A 183 6.82 -7.44 2.17
N SER A 184 6.62 -6.22 2.65
CA SER A 184 6.60 -5.92 4.08
C SER A 184 5.17 -5.75 4.55
N SER A 185 4.89 -6.26 5.75
CA SER A 185 3.63 -5.97 6.44
C SER A 185 3.84 -4.91 7.54
N GLY A 186 2.72 -4.42 8.09
CA GLY A 186 2.74 -3.51 9.23
C GLY A 186 3.13 -4.17 10.57
N LEU A 187 3.23 -5.51 10.64
CA LEU A 187 3.54 -6.22 11.89
C LEU A 187 4.98 -5.96 12.36
N SER A 188 5.96 -6.07 11.46
CA SER A 188 7.35 -5.68 11.71
C SER A 188 7.52 -4.17 11.89
N ARG A 189 6.52 -3.36 11.50
CA ARG A 189 6.53 -1.89 11.47
C ARG A 189 7.62 -1.32 10.55
N LEU A 190 8.11 -2.08 9.59
CA LEU A 190 9.13 -1.67 8.62
C LEU A 190 8.54 -1.31 7.26
N ASP A 191 7.22 -1.19 7.16
CA ASP A 191 6.47 -0.83 5.95
C ASP A 191 6.33 0.69 5.75
N GLU A 192 7.02 1.47 6.57
CA GLU A 192 6.95 2.94 6.61
C GLU A 192 5.57 3.52 6.92
N HIS A 193 4.62 2.68 7.35
CA HIS A 193 3.31 3.18 7.76
C HIS A 193 3.49 4.22 8.87
N PRO A 194 2.88 5.41 8.75
CA PRO A 194 3.10 6.51 9.68
C PRO A 194 2.88 6.10 11.13
N ARG A 195 3.74 6.56 12.04
CA ARG A 195 3.64 6.37 13.50
C ARG A 195 3.24 7.65 14.23
N ASN A 196 3.12 7.59 15.56
CA ASN A 196 2.61 8.67 16.41
C ASN A 196 3.46 9.97 16.45
N ASN A 197 4.76 9.96 16.10
CA ASN A 197 5.69 11.01 16.60
C ASN A 197 6.49 11.84 15.57
N TYR A 198 6.15 11.85 14.27
CA TYR A 198 6.95 12.63 13.30
C TYR A 198 6.26 13.92 12.84
N ARG A 199 7.01 15.03 12.88
CA ARG A 199 6.60 16.37 12.46
C ARG A 199 7.21 16.68 11.08
N PRO A 200 6.47 16.52 9.98
CA PRO A 200 6.94 16.93 8.66
C PRO A 200 7.19 18.45 8.62
N ALA A 201 8.09 18.89 7.75
CA ALA A 201 8.33 20.30 7.52
C ALA A 201 7.07 21.00 6.95
N PRO A 202 6.89 22.31 7.21
CA PRO A 202 5.85 23.09 6.54
C PRO A 202 6.08 23.12 5.03
N ILE A 203 5.00 23.07 4.24
CA ILE A 203 5.07 23.30 2.79
C ILE A 203 5.67 24.69 2.56
N THR A 204 6.86 24.73 1.98
CA THR A 204 7.44 25.93 1.38
C THR A 204 7.24 25.82 -0.12
N LEU A 205 6.21 26.51 -0.63
CA LEU A 205 6.03 26.63 -2.07
C LEU A 205 7.15 27.52 -2.62
N PRO A 206 7.89 27.10 -3.66
CA PRO A 206 8.75 28.03 -4.38
C PRO A 206 7.87 29.14 -4.96
N VAL A 207 8.25 30.39 -4.66
CA VAL A 207 7.63 31.62 -5.18
C VAL A 207 7.96 31.79 -6.66
#